data_AF-A0A672KNQ2-F1
#
_entry.id   AF-A0A672KNQ2-F1
#
_cell.length_a   1.000
_cell.length_b   1.000
_cell.length_c   1.000
_cell.angle_alpha   90.00
_cell.angle_beta   90.00
_cell.angle_gamma   90.00
#
_symmetry.space_group_name_H-M   'P 1'
#
loop_
_entity.id
_entity.type
_entity.pdbx_description
1 polymer ?
#
loop_
_entity_poly.entity_id
_entity_poly.type
_entity_poly.pdbx_seq_one_letter_code
_entity_poly.pdbx_strand_id
1 'polypeptide(L)'
;MSEMQKAVLDAERKAHEMISAERSKMERALAEAKRQASEDALTVINQQEDSSESCWNCGRKASETCSGCNTARYCGSFCQHKDWEKHHHVCGQGLSGSSSVPLGTPSTTSISSSSSVPPTHSESTPPDSPLCTDVNPNEF
;
A
#
# COMPACT_ATOMS: atom_id res chain seq x y z
N MET A 1 20.98 56.15 -45.12
CA MET A 1 20.53 54.78 -45.46
C MET A 1 21.35 53.71 -44.77
N SER A 2 22.68 53.68 -44.91
CA SER A 2 23.55 52.67 -44.27
C SER A 2 23.39 52.55 -42.75
N GLU A 3 23.25 53.66 -42.03
CA GLU A 3 23.08 53.67 -40.57
C GLU A 3 21.79 52.97 -40.11
N MET A 4 20.70 53.12 -40.87
CA MET A 4 19.44 52.42 -40.60
C MET A 4 19.60 50.90 -40.76
N GLN A 5 20.28 50.46 -41.83
CA GLN A 5 20.55 49.04 -42.06
C GLN A 5 21.47 48.46 -40.99
N LYS A 6 22.47 49.21 -40.53
CA LYS A 6 23.32 48.81 -39.39
C LYS A 6 22.51 48.62 -38.11
N ALA A 7 21.62 49.56 -37.79
CA ALA A 7 20.76 49.47 -36.62
C ALA A 7 19.82 48.25 -36.65
N VAL A 8 19.28 47.91 -37.83
CA VAL A 8 18.46 46.69 -38.02
C VAL A 8 19.30 45.43 -37.77
N LEU A 9 20.48 45.30 -38.38
CA LEU A 9 21.34 44.13 -38.20
C LEU A 9 21.78 43.91 -36.74
N ASP A 10 22.08 44.98 -36.00
CA ASP A 10 22.44 44.89 -34.58
C ASP A 10 21.21 44.55 -33.70
N ALA A 11 20.01 44.99 -34.08
CA ALA A 11 18.77 44.58 -33.42
C ALA A 11 18.43 43.10 -33.68
N GLU A 12 18.59 42.63 -34.93
CA GLU A 12 18.41 41.23 -35.32
C GLU A 12 19.39 40.31 -34.57
N ARG A 13 20.68 40.66 -34.55
CA ARG A 13 21.72 39.95 -33.79
C ARG A 13 21.34 39.82 -32.31
N LYS A 14 20.96 40.93 -31.68
CA LYS A 14 20.55 40.96 -30.27
C LYS A 14 19.29 40.14 -30.00
N ALA A 15 18.31 40.15 -30.92
CA ALA A 15 17.13 39.31 -30.83
C ALA A 15 17.49 37.82 -30.90
N HIS A 16 18.38 37.42 -31.80
CA HIS A 16 18.88 36.04 -31.89
C HIS A 16 19.65 35.61 -30.64
N GLU A 17 20.49 36.48 -30.07
CA GLU A 17 21.19 36.24 -28.80
C GLU A 17 20.19 36.03 -27.64
N MET A 18 19.14 36.86 -27.54
CA MET A 18 18.09 36.71 -26.53
C MET A 18 17.31 35.40 -26.69
N ILE A 19 16.94 35.02 -27.92
CA ILE A 19 16.26 33.74 -28.20
C ILE A 19 17.15 32.55 -27.85
N SER A 20 18.45 32.62 -28.15
CA SER A 20 19.42 31.59 -27.79
C SER A 20 19.59 31.45 -26.28
N ALA A 21 19.68 32.58 -25.56
CA ALA A 21 19.79 32.60 -24.09
C ALA A 21 18.56 31.99 -23.40
N GLU A 22 17.35 32.36 -23.81
CA GLU A 22 16.11 31.79 -23.26
C GLU A 22 15.95 30.30 -23.63
N ARG A 23 16.34 29.87 -24.84
CA ARG A 23 16.37 28.45 -25.21
C ARG A 23 17.35 27.66 -24.34
N SER A 24 18.56 28.15 -24.13
CA SER A 24 19.56 27.52 -23.25
C SER A 24 19.08 27.44 -21.80
N LYS A 25 18.33 28.44 -21.32
CA LYS A 25 17.74 28.47 -19.99
C LYS A 25 16.60 27.45 -19.83
N MET A 26 15.73 27.34 -20.84
CA MET A 26 14.70 26.30 -20.91
C MET A 26 15.32 24.89 -20.95
N GLU A 27 16.35 24.68 -21.78
CA GLU A 27 17.05 23.40 -21.88
C GLU A 27 17.70 22.98 -20.55
N ARG A 28 18.34 23.92 -19.84
CA ARG A 28 18.86 23.70 -18.48
C ARG A 28 17.74 23.37 -17.49
N ALA A 29 16.61 24.08 -17.54
CA ALA A 29 15.46 23.78 -16.67
C ALA A 29 14.86 22.39 -16.95
N LEU A 30 14.80 21.96 -18.21
CA LEU A 30 14.33 20.62 -18.59
C LEU A 30 15.31 19.52 -18.18
N ALA A 31 16.62 19.74 -18.33
CA ALA A 31 17.64 18.82 -17.86
C ALA A 31 17.60 18.66 -16.33
N GLU A 32 17.41 19.77 -15.60
CA GLU A 32 17.26 19.78 -14.15
C GLU A 32 15.97 19.11 -13.68
N ALA A 33 14.83 19.40 -14.31
CA ALA A 33 13.56 18.73 -14.02
C ALA A 33 13.65 17.21 -14.26
N LYS A 34 14.39 16.77 -15.30
CA LYS A 34 14.65 15.35 -15.55
C LYS A 34 15.57 14.73 -14.49
N ARG A 35 16.61 15.45 -14.04
CA ARG A 35 17.49 15.03 -12.94
C ARG A 35 16.68 14.85 -11.66
N GLN A 36 15.91 15.86 -11.28
CA GLN A 36 15.04 15.83 -10.10
C GLN A 36 14.05 14.67 -10.17
N ALA A 37 13.34 14.48 -11.29
CA ALA A 37 12.41 13.37 -11.46
C ALA A 37 13.07 11.98 -11.31
N SER A 38 14.35 11.83 -11.71
CA SER A 38 15.10 10.58 -11.50
C SER A 38 15.56 10.38 -10.05
N GLU A 39 15.87 11.47 -9.34
CA GLU A 39 16.24 11.44 -7.92
C GLU A 39 15.01 11.17 -7.05
N ASP A 40 13.88 11.84 -7.32
CA ASP A 40 12.60 11.61 -6.67
C ASP A 40 12.18 10.13 -6.81
N ALA A 41 12.25 9.57 -8.03
CA ALA A 41 11.95 8.16 -8.27
C ALA A 41 12.85 7.21 -7.44
N LEU A 42 14.14 7.51 -7.31
CA LEU A 42 15.06 6.72 -6.49
C LEU A 42 14.73 6.82 -4.98
N THR A 43 14.34 8.01 -4.50
CA THR A 43 13.94 8.17 -3.08
C THR A 43 12.64 7.44 -2.75
N VAL A 44 11.70 7.34 -3.71
CA VAL A 44 10.45 6.56 -3.53
C VAL A 44 10.76 5.07 -3.41
N ILE A 45 11.64 4.53 -4.27
CA ILE A 45 12.05 3.12 -4.22
C ILE A 45 12.69 2.78 -2.87
N ASN A 46 13.68 3.57 -2.44
CA ASN A 46 14.41 3.31 -1.19
C ASN A 46 13.51 3.40 0.06
N GLN A 47 12.54 4.32 0.08
CA GLN A 47 11.56 4.40 1.17
C GLN A 47 10.58 3.22 1.20
N GLN A 48 10.22 2.67 0.03
CA GLN A 48 9.32 1.53 -0.07
C GLN A 48 9.97 0.23 0.48
N GLU A 49 11.26 0.05 0.25
CA GLU A 49 12.02 -1.10 0.78
C GLU A 49 12.04 -1.06 2.32
N ASP A 50 12.53 0.03 2.93
CA ASP A 50 12.64 0.17 4.41
C ASP A 50 11.28 0.05 5.14
N SER A 51 10.22 0.57 4.54
CA SER A 51 8.85 0.48 5.11
C SER A 51 8.31 -0.96 5.14
N SER A 52 8.60 -1.75 4.10
CA SER A 52 8.12 -3.14 3.97
C SER A 52 8.97 -4.16 4.74
N GLU A 53 10.17 -3.76 5.11
CA GLU A 53 11.14 -4.50 5.91
C GLU A 53 11.20 -3.99 7.37
N SER A 54 10.22 -3.26 7.89
CA SER A 54 10.27 -2.76 9.28
C SER A 54 9.75 -3.78 10.31
N CYS A 55 10.50 -3.99 11.41
CA CYS A 55 10.16 -4.92 12.49
C CYS A 55 8.96 -4.43 13.32
N TRP A 56 7.86 -5.21 13.36
CA TRP A 56 6.61 -4.81 14.04
C TRP A 56 6.77 -4.49 15.54
N ASN A 57 7.72 -5.14 16.22
CA ASN A 57 7.98 -4.93 17.65
C ASN A 57 8.89 -3.73 17.96
N CYS A 58 9.79 -3.31 17.05
CA CYS A 58 10.82 -2.30 17.39
C CYS A 58 11.24 -1.34 16.26
N GLY A 59 10.61 -1.37 15.09
CA GLY A 59 10.84 -0.43 13.99
C GLY A 59 12.19 -0.53 13.26
N ARG A 60 13.12 -1.39 13.68
CA ARG A 60 14.39 -1.64 12.97
C ARG A 60 14.18 -2.57 11.77
N LYS A 61 15.09 -2.52 10.79
CA LYS A 61 15.10 -3.46 9.65
C LYS A 61 14.94 -4.91 10.13
N ALA A 62 13.92 -5.56 9.60
CA ALA A 62 13.57 -6.95 9.76
C ALA A 62 14.40 -7.80 8.81
N SER A 63 14.78 -8.98 9.29
CA SER A 63 15.52 -10.00 8.55
C SER A 63 14.72 -11.28 8.37
N GLU A 64 13.65 -11.43 9.16
CA GLU A 64 12.83 -12.64 9.25
C GLU A 64 11.36 -12.27 9.13
N THR A 65 10.57 -13.24 8.68
CA THR A 65 9.11 -13.12 8.56
C THR A 65 8.46 -14.23 9.40
N CYS A 66 7.31 -13.94 10.00
CA CYS A 66 6.53 -14.94 10.72
C CYS A 66 6.15 -16.14 9.83
N SER A 67 6.67 -17.32 10.15
CA SER A 67 6.53 -18.56 9.37
C SER A 67 5.09 -19.06 9.21
N GLY A 68 4.16 -18.59 10.04
CA GLY A 68 2.75 -18.99 10.00
C GLY A 68 1.85 -18.11 9.11
N CYS A 69 2.29 -16.89 8.76
CA CYS A 69 1.43 -15.93 8.05
C CYS A 69 2.12 -15.16 6.92
N ASN A 70 3.45 -15.23 6.83
CA ASN A 70 4.32 -14.49 5.92
C ASN A 70 4.12 -12.94 5.88
N THR A 71 3.33 -12.40 6.82
CA THR A 71 2.85 -11.01 6.83
C THR A 71 3.58 -10.16 7.85
N ALA A 72 3.69 -10.62 9.11
CA ALA A 72 4.43 -9.91 10.15
C ALA A 72 5.95 -10.08 9.98
N ARG A 73 6.68 -8.98 10.16
CA ARG A 73 8.13 -8.85 9.92
C ARG A 73 8.87 -8.58 11.21
N TYR A 74 10.00 -9.25 11.43
CA TYR A 74 10.79 -9.14 12.66
C TYR A 74 12.30 -9.12 12.39
N CYS A 75 13.07 -8.41 13.23
CA CYS A 75 14.53 -8.35 13.16
C CYS A 75 15.22 -9.50 13.93
N GLY A 76 14.53 -10.64 14.08
CA GLY A 76 14.94 -11.74 14.96
C GLY A 76 13.77 -12.35 15.72
N SER A 77 13.83 -13.66 15.97
CA SER A 77 12.80 -14.44 16.69
C SER A 77 12.45 -13.89 18.08
N PHE A 78 13.36 -13.19 18.76
CA PHE A 78 13.07 -12.48 20.01
C PHE A 78 11.94 -11.44 19.87
N CYS A 79 11.95 -10.68 18.77
CA CYS A 79 10.89 -9.69 18.50
C CYS A 79 9.57 -10.36 18.12
N GLN A 80 9.62 -11.49 17.42
CA GLN A 80 8.44 -12.30 17.11
C GLN A 80 7.75 -12.80 18.39
N HIS A 81 8.50 -13.41 19.31
CA HIS A 81 7.95 -13.88 20.59
C HIS A 81 7.41 -12.75 21.47
N LYS A 82 8.04 -11.56 21.43
CA LYS A 82 7.58 -10.40 22.21
C LYS A 82 6.25 -9.81 21.71
N ASP A 83 6.03 -9.87 20.41
CA ASP A 83 4.82 -9.38 19.74
C ASP A 83 3.72 -10.46 19.61
N TRP A 84 4.04 -11.73 19.88
CA TRP A 84 3.14 -12.87 19.72
C TRP A 84 1.77 -12.68 20.38
N GLU A 85 1.71 -12.15 21.61
CA GLU A 85 0.46 -11.86 22.33
C GLU A 85 -0.49 -10.95 21.53
N LYS A 86 0.06 -10.02 20.74
CA LYS A 86 -0.71 -9.11 19.87
C LYS A 86 -0.97 -9.73 18.49
N HIS A 87 0.05 -10.38 17.91
CA HIS A 87 0.00 -10.87 16.54
C HIS A 87 -0.79 -12.18 16.37
N HIS A 88 -0.83 -13.08 17.35
CA HIS A 88 -1.35 -14.44 17.16
C HIS A 88 -2.82 -14.47 16.73
N HIS A 89 -3.65 -13.56 17.23
CA HIS A 89 -5.05 -13.40 16.84
C HIS A 89 -5.27 -13.09 15.34
N VAL A 90 -4.26 -12.53 14.66
CA VAL A 90 -4.28 -12.22 13.21
C VAL A 90 -3.29 -13.06 12.41
N CYS A 91 -2.55 -13.97 13.06
CA CYS A 91 -1.61 -14.85 12.40
C CYS A 91 -2.34 -15.91 11.56
N GLY A 92 -2.06 -15.93 10.26
CA GLY A 92 -2.65 -16.88 9.29
C GLY A 92 -3.73 -16.29 8.39
N GLN A 93 -4.22 -15.09 8.70
CA GLN A 93 -5.25 -14.41 7.88
C GLN A 93 -4.71 -13.85 6.55
N GLY A 94 -3.39 -13.82 6.36
CA GLY A 94 -2.71 -13.20 5.21
C GLY A 94 -2.53 -14.06 3.95
N LEU A 95 -3.03 -15.30 3.91
CA LEU A 95 -2.77 -16.25 2.82
C LEU A 95 -4.04 -16.71 2.06
N SER A 96 -4.96 -15.79 1.76
CA SER A 96 -5.86 -15.96 0.61
C SER A 96 -5.19 -15.38 -0.63
N GLY A 97 -4.40 -16.21 -1.31
CA GLY A 97 -3.67 -15.80 -2.51
C GLY A 97 -4.61 -15.40 -3.64
N SER A 98 -4.23 -14.35 -4.39
CA SER A 98 -4.98 -13.91 -5.57
C SER A 98 -5.04 -15.03 -6.62
N SER A 99 -6.24 -15.47 -6.98
CA SER A 99 -6.51 -16.16 -8.24
C SER A 99 -7.96 -15.97 -8.69
N SER A 100 -8.10 -15.43 -9.91
CA SER A 100 -9.30 -15.35 -10.76
C SER A 100 -10.53 -14.54 -10.29
N VAL A 101 -10.66 -13.34 -10.88
CA VAL A 101 -11.92 -12.74 -11.34
C VAL A 101 -11.69 -12.23 -12.78
N PRO A 102 -12.72 -11.98 -13.62
CA PRO A 102 -14.03 -12.63 -13.74
C PRO A 102 -14.40 -12.98 -15.21
N LEU A 103 -15.26 -13.99 -15.42
CA LEU A 103 -15.98 -14.23 -16.68
C LEU A 103 -17.21 -15.11 -16.35
N GLY A 104 -18.46 -14.86 -16.75
CA GLY A 104 -18.97 -13.85 -17.66
C GLY A 104 -20.07 -14.42 -18.56
N THR A 105 -21.26 -14.72 -18.01
CA THR A 105 -22.53 -14.80 -18.76
C THR A 105 -23.76 -14.82 -17.82
N PRO A 106 -24.88 -14.15 -18.17
CA PRO A 106 -26.13 -14.19 -17.43
C PRO A 106 -27.16 -15.15 -18.05
N SER A 107 -27.99 -15.81 -17.23
CA SER A 107 -29.34 -16.36 -17.54
C SER A 107 -29.84 -17.24 -16.37
N THR A 108 -31.12 -17.35 -15.99
CA THR A 108 -32.33 -16.50 -16.11
C THR A 108 -33.35 -17.03 -15.09
N THR A 109 -34.12 -16.17 -14.40
CA THR A 109 -35.35 -16.51 -13.60
C THR A 109 -35.17 -17.49 -12.41
N SER A 110 -35.80 -17.30 -11.24
CA SER A 110 -37.11 -16.69 -10.93
C SER A 110 -37.02 -15.89 -9.60
N ILE A 111 -37.55 -14.66 -9.48
CA ILE A 111 -38.91 -14.33 -8.96
C ILE A 111 -39.42 -15.30 -7.86
N SER A 112 -39.96 -14.92 -6.69
CA SER A 112 -40.36 -13.63 -6.07
C SER A 112 -40.75 -13.91 -4.59
N SER A 113 -40.98 -12.99 -3.64
CA SER A 113 -40.72 -11.54 -3.44
C SER A 113 -41.20 -11.14 -2.02
N SER A 114 -40.65 -10.08 -1.40
CA SER A 114 -41.30 -9.25 -0.34
C SER A 114 -41.57 -9.91 1.04
N SER A 115 -41.57 -9.24 2.21
CA SER A 115 -41.36 -7.82 2.58
C SER A 115 -40.94 -7.66 4.05
N SER A 116 -40.42 -6.47 4.37
CA SER A 116 -40.11 -5.86 5.68
C SER A 116 -41.16 -6.05 6.81
N VAL A 117 -40.71 -6.25 8.07
CA VAL A 117 -40.83 -5.34 9.25
C VAL A 117 -40.11 -5.90 10.52
N PRO A 118 -39.66 -5.06 11.49
CA PRO A 118 -39.10 -5.46 12.79
C PRO A 118 -40.07 -5.18 13.98
N PRO A 119 -39.60 -5.08 15.24
CA PRO A 119 -39.32 -6.14 16.24
C PRO A 119 -40.41 -6.23 17.35
N THR A 120 -40.38 -7.24 18.25
CA THR A 120 -40.69 -7.10 19.71
C THR A 120 -40.70 -8.43 20.50
N HIS A 121 -40.05 -8.40 21.68
CA HIS A 121 -40.43 -8.95 23.01
C HIS A 121 -40.96 -10.40 23.25
N SER A 122 -40.46 -10.95 24.37
CA SER A 122 -41.11 -11.93 25.28
C SER A 122 -41.32 -13.37 24.75
N GLU A 123 -41.27 -14.45 25.54
CA GLU A 123 -40.79 -14.74 26.92
C GLU A 123 -40.71 -16.29 27.04
N SER A 124 -40.16 -16.79 28.16
CA SER A 124 -40.48 -18.10 28.79
C SER A 124 -39.62 -19.35 28.53
N THR A 125 -39.16 -19.87 29.68
CA THR A 125 -38.85 -21.26 30.06
C THR A 125 -37.54 -21.94 29.61
N PRO A 126 -36.76 -22.53 30.56
CA PRO A 126 -35.59 -23.36 30.28
C PRO A 126 -35.97 -24.86 30.15
N PRO A 127 -35.01 -25.71 29.80
CA PRO A 127 -34.87 -26.99 30.48
C PRO A 127 -33.51 -27.14 31.17
N ASP A 128 -33.60 -27.55 32.43
CA ASP A 128 -32.50 -28.01 33.26
C ASP A 128 -31.92 -29.33 32.72
N SER A 129 -30.61 -29.45 32.55
CA SER A 129 -29.80 -30.58 33.08
C SER A 129 -28.32 -30.50 32.67
N PRO A 130 -27.37 -30.87 33.56
CA PRO A 130 -25.94 -30.82 33.29
C PRO A 130 -25.34 -32.20 32.97
N LEU A 131 -24.34 -32.24 32.08
CA LEU A 131 -23.07 -32.96 32.30
C LEU A 131 -22.09 -32.73 31.12
N CYS A 132 -20.93 -32.16 31.42
CA CYS A 132 -19.70 -32.52 30.70
C CYS A 132 -18.64 -32.70 31.79
N THR A 133 -18.20 -33.94 31.98
CA THR A 133 -17.28 -34.32 33.05
C THR A 133 -15.88 -33.77 32.81
N ASP A 134 -15.29 -33.28 33.89
CA ASP A 134 -13.87 -32.92 34.02
C ASP A 134 -12.97 -34.02 33.41
N VAL A 135 -12.13 -33.67 32.43
CA VAL A 135 -10.98 -34.49 32.04
C VAL A 135 -9.76 -33.89 32.72
N ASN A 136 -9.34 -34.55 33.79
CA ASN A 136 -8.26 -34.08 34.64
C ASN A 136 -6.89 -34.24 33.94
N PRO A 137 -6.00 -33.23 33.98
CA PRO A 137 -4.74 -33.25 33.25
C PRO A 137 -3.56 -33.74 34.10
N ASN A 138 -3.38 -35.05 34.29
CA ASN A 138 -2.14 -35.59 34.85
C ASN A 138 -1.89 -37.09 34.55
N GLU A 139 -1.22 -37.40 33.44
CA GLU A 139 -0.63 -38.73 33.19
C GLU A 139 0.85 -38.57 32.78
N PHE A 140 1.70 -39.29 33.51
CA PHE A 140 3.18 -39.40 33.54
C PHE A 140 4.04 -38.79 32.41
#